data_AF-A0A7V1HY82-F1
#
_entry.id   AF-A0A7V1HY82-F1
#
_cell.length_a   1.000
_cell.length_b   1.000
_cell.length_c   1.000
_cell.angle_alpha   90.00
_cell.angle_beta   90.00
_cell.angle_gamma   90.00
#
_symmetry.space_group_name_H-M   'P 1'
#
loop_
_entity.id
_entity.type
_entity.pdbx_description
1 polymer ?
#
loop_
_entity_poly.entity_id
_entity_poly.type
_entity_poly.pdbx_seq_one_letter_code
_entity_poly.pdbx_strand_id
1 'polypeptide(L)' 'MKIKCPNCSSSYKIDSSKLPTEGVYAKCSNCANIFFVRKRTESEVAQARKKLESKKREE' A
#
# COMPACT_ATOMS: atom_id res chain seq x y z
N MET A 1 9.01 2.24 3.14
CA MET A 1 8.17 1.30 2.36
C MET A 1 8.30 1.60 0.86
N LYS A 2 8.01 0.63 -0.03
CA LYS A 2 7.97 0.88 -1.49
C LYS A 2 6.53 0.98 -1.94
N ILE A 3 6.17 2.06 -2.64
CA ILE A 3 4.90 2.17 -3.34
C ILE A 3 5.11 2.03 -4.83
N LYS A 4 4.14 1.46 -5.51
CA LYS A 4 4.09 1.38 -6.96
C LYS A 4 2.94 2.25 -7.45
N CYS A 5 3.20 3.12 -8.41
CA CYS A 5 2.12 3.89 -9.03
C CYS A 5 1.22 2.95 -9.84
N PRO A 6 -0.12 2.98 -9.66
CA PRO A 6 -1.03 2.11 -10.40
C PRO A 6 -1.14 2.48 -11.88
N ASN A 7 -0.79 3.72 -12.24
CA ASN A 7 -0.93 4.23 -13.60
C ASN A 7 0.32 3.92 -14.46
N CYS A 8 1.51 4.29 -13.97
CA CYS A 8 2.75 4.13 -14.74
C CYS A 8 3.66 3.00 -14.25
N SER A 9 3.22 2.22 -13.25
CA SER A 9 4.01 1.13 -12.62
C SER A 9 5.37 1.53 -12.04
N SER A 10 5.64 2.83 -11.89
CA SER A 10 6.91 3.32 -11.35
C SER A 10 7.00 3.05 -9.85
N SER A 11 8.19 2.65 -9.40
CA SER A 11 8.46 2.20 -8.02
C SER A 11 9.20 3.29 -7.25
N TYR A 12 8.63 3.73 -6.13
CA TYR A 12 9.22 4.78 -5.29
C TYR A 12 9.39 4.30 -3.87
N LYS A 13 10.52 4.66 -3.26
CA LYS A 13 10.70 4.54 -1.82
C LYS A 13 10.09 5.77 -1.17
N ILE A 14 9.12 5.54 -0.29
CA ILE A 14 8.56 6.59 0.55
C ILE A 14 8.79 6.25 2.01
N ASP A 15 8.97 7.30 2.80
CA ASP A 15 9.31 7.17 4.20
C ASP A 15 8.08 6.87 5.04
N SER A 16 8.14 5.77 5.79
CA SER A 16 7.04 5.28 6.64
C SER A 16 6.61 6.34 7.63
N SER A 17 7.56 7.13 8.14
CA SER A 17 7.33 8.15 9.14
C SER A 17 6.57 9.37 8.59
N LYS A 18 6.57 9.57 7.27
CA LYS A 18 5.83 10.67 6.61
C LYS A 18 4.43 10.28 6.13
N LEU A 19 4.07 9.00 6.22
CA LEU A 19 2.71 8.57 5.90
C LEU A 19 1.83 8.58 7.16
N PRO A 20 0.82 9.46 7.22
CA PRO A 20 -0.16 9.45 8.29
C PRO A 20 -1.05 8.20 8.22
N THR A 21 -1.54 7.76 9.38
CA THR A 21 -2.43 6.60 9.52
C THR A 21 -3.78 6.82 8.82
N GLU A 22 -4.22 8.08 8.74
CA GLU A 22 -5.42 8.52 8.00
C GLU A 22 -5.31 8.31 6.48
N GLY A 23 -4.08 8.19 5.96
CA GLY A 23 -3.78 8.18 4.53
C GLY A 23 -3.52 9.58 3.96
N VAL A 24 -2.87 9.63 2.80
CA VAL A 24 -2.47 10.87 2.11
C VAL A 24 -2.66 10.71 0.61
N TYR A 25 -2.94 11.82 -0.07
CA TYR A 25 -2.89 11.87 -1.52
C TYR A 25 -1.45 12.00 -2.00
N ALA A 26 -0.93 10.94 -2.62
CA ALA A 26 0.40 10.95 -3.22
C ALA A 26 0.28 11.33 -4.71
N LYS A 27 1.05 12.33 -5.13
CA LYS A 27 1.23 12.67 -6.54
C LYS A 27 2.42 11.88 -7.10
N CYS A 28 2.22 11.17 -8.20
CA CYS A 28 3.32 10.47 -8.89
C CYS A 28 4.26 11.49 -9.54
N SER A 29 5.56 11.44 -9.26
CA SER A 29 6.54 12.33 -9.89
C SER A 29 6.76 12.06 -11.38
N ASN A 30 6.39 10.89 -11.89
CA ASN A 30 6.63 10.51 -13.29
C ASN A 30 5.43 10.75 -14.21
N CYS A 31 4.21 10.49 -13.75
CA CYS A 31 2.99 10.68 -14.55
C CYS A 31 2.02 11.72 -13.98
N ALA A 32 2.40 12.41 -12.91
CA ALA A 32 1.55 13.38 -12.18
C ALA A 32 0.22 12.83 -11.65
N ASN A 33 -0.04 11.52 -11.77
CA ASN A 33 -1.27 10.91 -11.28
C ASN A 33 -1.37 11.01 -9.76
N ILE A 34 -2.51 11.50 -9.27
CA ILE A 34 -2.80 11.64 -7.84
C ILE A 34 -3.57 10.40 -7.39
N PHE A 35 -3.08 9.71 -6.37
CA PHE A 35 -3.73 8.52 -5.84
C PHE A 35 -3.66 8.49 -4.32
N PHE A 36 -4.67 7.90 -3.70
CA PHE A 36 -4.76 7.81 -2.26
C PHE A 36 -3.89 6.67 -1.73
N VAL A 37 -2.96 7.00 -0.84
CA VAL A 37 -2.04 6.06 -0.20
C VAL A 37 -2.32 6.06 1.30
N ARG A 38 -2.77 4.91 1.81
CA ARG A 38 -2.93 4.69 3.24
C ARG A 38 -2.06 3.53 3.70
N LYS A 39 -1.48 3.65 4.90
CA LYS A 39 -0.98 2.46 5.59
C LYS A 39 -2.19 1.59 5.91
N ARG A 40 -2.20 0.34 5.45
CA ARG A 40 -3.15 -0.63 6.00
C ARG A 40 -2.88 -0.72 7.49
N THR A 41 -3.90 -0.47 8.30
CA THR A 41 -3.80 -0.63 9.75
C THR A 41 -3.38 -2.06 10.06
N GLU A 42 -2.75 -2.25 11.20
CA GLU A 42 -2.30 -3.57 11.66
C GLU A 42 -3.46 -4.58 11.66
N SER A 43 -4.68 -4.11 11.95
CA SER A 43 -5.93 -4.88 11.84
C SER A 43 -6.22 -5.39 10.42
N GLU A 44 -6.10 -4.53 9.40
CA GLU A 44 -6.34 -4.91 8.00
C GLU A 44 -5.25 -5.84 7.45
N VAL A 45 -4.00 -5.63 7.85
CA VAL A 45 -2.88 -6.53 7.46
C VAL A 45 -2.99 -7.88 8.16
N ALA A 46 -3.39 -7.92 9.43
CA ALA A 46 -3.61 -9.15 10.18
C ALA A 46 -4.77 -9.97 9.59
N GLN A 47 -5.86 -9.33 9.18
CA GLN A 47 -6.98 -10.02 8.52
C GLN A 47 -6.62 -10.55 7.14
N ALA A 48 -5.88 -9.77 6.32
CA ALA A 48 -5.41 -10.25 5.03
C ALA A 48 -4.44 -11.44 5.16
N ARG A 49 -3.58 -11.45 6.18
CA ARG A 49 -2.68 -12.58 6.49
C ARG A 49 -3.46 -13.82 6.91
N LYS A 50 -4.39 -13.71 7.87
CA LYS A 50 -5.25 -14.83 8.29
C LYS A 50 -5.99 -15.45 7.10
N LYS A 51 -6.57 -14.62 6.23
CA LYS A 51 -7.32 -15.09 5.05
C LYS A 51 -6.44 -15.79 4.01
N LEU A 52 -5.18 -15.36 3.87
CA LEU A 52 -4.20 -16.01 2.99
C LEU A 52 -3.70 -17.35 3.59
N GLU A 53 -3.55 -17.43 4.91
CA GLU A 53 -3.19 -18.68 5.62
C GLU A 53 -4.28 -19.74 5.54
N SER A 54 -5.55 -19.37 5.69
CA SER A 54 -6.68 -20.31 5.57
C SER A 54 -6.75 -20.97 4.19
N LYS A 55 -6.46 -20.22 3.13
CA LYS A 55 -6.52 -20.71 1.75
C LYS A 55 -5.38 -21.68 1.38
N LYS A 56 -4.26 -21.65 2.11
CA LYS A 56 -3.09 -22.50 1.83
C LYS A 56 -3.22 -23.92 2.40
N ARG A 57 -4.28 -24.22 3.17
CA ARG A 57 -4.46 -25.51 3.86
C ARG A 57 -5.40 -26.49 3.14
N GLU A 58 -6.00 -26.05 2.03
CA GLU A 58 -6.95 -26.82 1.22
C GLU A 58 -6.39 -27.26 -0.16
N GLU A 59 -5.11 -26.94 -0.45
CA GLU A 59 -4.36 -27.45 -1.63
C GLU A 59 -3.31 -28.49 -1.20
#